data_AF-A0A8F1M9Z4-F1
#
_entry.id   AF-A0A8F1M9Z4-F1
#
_cell.length_a   1.000
_cell.length_b   1.000
_cell.length_c   1.000
_cell.angle_alpha   90.00
_cell.angle_beta   90.00
_cell.angle_gamma   90.00
#
_symmetry.space_group_name_H-M   'P 1'
#
loop_
_entity.id
_entity.type
_entity.pdbx_description
1 polymer ?
#
loop_
_entity_poly.entity_id
_entity_poly.type
_entity_poly.pdbx_seq_one_letter_code
_entity_poly.pdbx_strand_id
1 'polypeptide(L)'
;MPALQRSQRDQSRKNDASTVAAAITNWNSANRNGGTFNEESLRKYVDKLDQYDKSSELKVATPGASMSVASNEIKVMRGKKCPASTPAPSADDPANITLQNGSSRNAAVVVLLENNGSQKQLYCQDV
;
A
#
# COMPACT_ATOMS: atom_id res chain seq x y z
N MET A 1 -17.74 18.24 -0.01
CA MET A 1 -16.34 18.77 -0.02
C MET A 1 -15.86 18.99 -1.45
N PRO A 2 -15.18 20.11 -1.75
CA PRO A 2 -14.77 20.49 -3.10
C PRO A 2 -13.82 19.46 -3.73
N ALA A 3 -13.92 19.23 -5.04
CA ALA A 3 -13.10 18.27 -5.79
C ALA A 3 -11.59 18.54 -5.70
N LEU A 4 -11.18 19.80 -5.53
CA LEU A 4 -9.77 20.20 -5.41
C LEU A 4 -9.08 19.59 -4.17
N GLN A 5 -9.78 19.52 -3.04
CA GLN A 5 -9.27 18.89 -1.82
C GLN A 5 -9.19 17.36 -1.98
N ARG A 6 -10.03 16.76 -2.83
CA ARG A 6 -10.01 15.31 -3.11
C ARG A 6 -8.78 14.92 -3.93
N SER A 7 -8.50 15.63 -5.02
CA SER A 7 -7.29 15.38 -5.81
C SER A 7 -6.01 15.55 -4.99
N GLN A 8 -5.98 16.51 -4.05
CA GLN A 8 -4.86 16.66 -3.12
C GLN A 8 -4.74 15.47 -2.16
N ARG A 9 -5.84 14.96 -1.59
CA ARG A 9 -5.82 13.77 -0.74
C ARG A 9 -5.35 12.52 -1.48
N ASP A 10 -5.87 12.28 -2.68
CA ASP A 10 -5.44 11.15 -3.50
C ASP A 10 -3.97 11.24 -3.87
N GLN A 11 -3.48 12.46 -4.15
CA GLN A 11 -2.06 12.68 -4.38
C GLN A 11 -1.23 12.37 -3.12
N SER A 12 -1.65 12.84 -1.94
CA SER A 12 -0.99 12.50 -0.68
C SER A 12 -1.01 11.00 -0.39
N ARG A 13 -2.12 10.30 -0.64
CA ARG A 13 -2.20 8.83 -0.47
C ARG A 13 -1.26 8.08 -1.42
N LYS A 14 -1.09 8.55 -2.66
CA LYS A 14 -0.11 8.01 -3.60
C LYS A 14 1.33 8.30 -3.15
N ASN A 15 1.60 9.50 -2.64
CA ASN A 15 2.90 9.86 -2.08
C ASN A 15 3.26 8.98 -0.87
N ASP A 16 2.27 8.68 -0.02
CA ASP A 16 2.43 7.76 1.11
C ASP A 16 2.76 6.35 0.65
N ALA A 17 2.04 5.83 -0.35
CA ALA A 17 2.34 4.54 -0.96
C ALA A 17 3.78 4.51 -1.53
N SER A 18 4.22 5.60 -2.19
CA SER A 18 5.60 5.73 -2.70
C SER A 18 6.64 5.81 -1.58
N THR A 19 6.32 6.46 -0.47
CA THR A 19 7.20 6.53 0.71
C THR A 19 7.36 5.15 1.34
N VAL A 20 6.26 4.40 1.47
CA VAL A 20 6.28 3.01 1.96
C VAL A 20 7.04 2.10 0.98
N ALA A 21 6.84 2.26 -0.33
CA ALA A 21 7.57 1.51 -1.35
C ALA A 21 9.10 1.74 -1.27
N ALA A 22 9.51 3.00 -1.08
CA ALA A 22 10.91 3.37 -0.86
C ALA A 22 11.45 2.76 0.45
N ALA A 23 10.65 2.79 1.53
CA ALA A 23 11.00 2.18 2.81
C ALA A 23 11.22 0.66 2.68
N ILE A 24 10.40 -0.04 1.89
CA ILE A 24 10.58 -1.46 1.58
C ILE A 24 11.87 -1.71 0.80
N THR A 25 12.17 -0.87 -0.20
CA THR A 25 13.43 -0.94 -0.95
C THR A 25 14.64 -0.81 0.00
N ASN A 26 14.60 0.15 0.92
CA ASN A 26 15.64 0.37 1.91
C ASN A 26 15.77 -0.81 2.88
N TRP A 27 14.64 -1.34 3.37
CA TRP A 27 14.61 -2.52 4.21
C TRP A 27 15.21 -3.74 3.48
N ASN A 28 14.83 -3.97 2.22
CA ASN A 28 15.36 -5.06 1.40
C ASN A 28 16.87 -4.94 1.19
N SER A 29 17.37 -3.71 1.01
CA SER A 29 18.80 -3.45 0.86
C SER A 29 19.58 -3.66 2.15
N ALA A 30 18.99 -3.32 3.31
CA ALA A 30 19.59 -3.52 4.62
C ALA A 30 19.52 -4.99 5.09
N ASN A 31 18.48 -5.73 4.70
CA ASN A 31 18.20 -7.10 5.15
C ASN A 31 18.40 -8.13 4.02
N ARG A 32 19.42 -7.93 3.16
CA ARG A 32 19.71 -8.79 1.99
C ARG A 32 19.89 -10.27 2.33
N ASN A 33 20.37 -10.57 3.55
CA ASN A 33 20.68 -11.92 4.01
C ASN A 33 19.49 -12.61 4.70
N GLY A 34 18.31 -11.99 4.66
CA GLY A 34 17.12 -12.47 5.36
C GLY A 34 16.80 -11.64 6.60
N GLY A 35 15.52 -11.64 6.95
CA GLY A 35 14.96 -10.89 8.07
C GLY A 35 13.45 -11.05 8.09
N THR A 36 12.87 -10.99 9.28
CA THR A 36 11.41 -10.99 9.44
C THR A 36 10.88 -9.64 9.00
N PHE A 37 10.05 -9.64 7.97
CA PHE A 37 9.36 -8.44 7.53
C PHE A 37 7.99 -8.37 8.18
N ASN A 38 7.86 -7.41 9.08
CA ASN A 38 6.63 -7.06 9.79
C ASN A 38 6.48 -5.53 9.87
N GLU A 39 5.36 -5.06 10.41
CA GLU A 39 5.05 -3.65 10.59
C GLU A 39 6.15 -2.91 11.35
N GLU A 40 6.64 -3.48 12.45
CA GLU A 40 7.69 -2.86 13.27
C GLU A 40 8.98 -2.65 12.50
N SER A 41 9.38 -3.64 11.69
CA SER A 41 10.58 -3.57 10.86
C SER A 41 10.44 -2.53 9.76
N LEU A 42 9.25 -2.41 9.15
CA LEU A 42 8.97 -1.45 8.09
C LEU A 42 8.88 -0.02 8.61
N ARG A 43 8.27 0.19 9.78
CA ARG A 43 8.13 1.51 10.44
C ARG A 43 9.46 2.21 10.71
N LYS A 44 10.54 1.44 10.90
CA LYS A 44 11.90 1.98 11.07
C LYS A 44 12.44 2.67 9.82
N TYR A 45 11.91 2.33 8.63
CA TYR A 45 12.32 2.89 7.34
C TYR A 45 11.29 3.88 6.78
N VAL A 46 10.13 4.03 7.44
CA VAL A 46 9.11 5.02 7.10
C VAL A 46 9.27 6.21 8.05
N ASP A 47 9.79 7.32 7.54
CA ASP A 47 9.99 8.53 8.34
C ASP A 47 8.66 9.15 8.75
N LYS A 48 7.84 9.51 7.75
CA LYS A 48 6.53 10.13 7.90
C LYS A 48 5.60 9.74 6.76
N LEU A 49 4.30 9.84 7.02
CA LEU A 49 3.24 9.71 6.05
C LEU A 49 2.35 10.96 6.17
N ASP A 50 1.83 11.44 5.05
CA ASP A 50 1.06 12.68 4.94
C ASP A 50 -0.41 12.48 5.34
N GLN A 51 -1.03 11.36 4.94
CA GLN A 51 -2.43 11.05 5.23
C GLN A 51 -2.61 9.97 6.29
N TYR A 52 -1.68 9.03 6.37
CA TYR A 52 -1.82 7.86 7.24
C TYR A 52 -0.93 7.92 8.49
N ASP A 53 -1.31 7.25 9.57
CA ASP A 53 -0.43 7.01 10.72
C ASP A 53 0.36 5.71 10.52
N LYS A 54 1.69 5.83 10.41
CA LYS A 54 2.59 4.67 10.28
C LYS A 54 2.48 3.68 11.45
N SER A 55 1.95 4.10 12.59
CA SER A 55 1.86 3.31 13.84
C SER A 55 0.57 2.50 13.97
N SER A 56 -0.51 2.88 13.28
CA SER A 56 -1.81 2.18 13.38
C SER A 56 -2.38 1.78 12.02
N GLU A 57 -2.05 2.51 10.97
CA GLU A 57 -2.68 2.38 9.65
C GLU A 57 -1.75 1.70 8.63
N LEU A 58 -0.44 1.66 8.88
CA LEU A 58 0.49 0.84 8.11
C LEU A 58 0.47 -0.61 8.61
N LYS A 59 0.01 -1.53 7.76
CA LYS A 59 -0.10 -2.96 8.05
C LYS A 59 0.62 -3.82 7.02
N VAL A 60 1.23 -4.90 7.50
CA VAL A 60 1.91 -5.91 6.68
C VAL A 60 1.02 -7.14 6.63
N ALA A 61 0.48 -7.42 5.45
CA ALA A 61 -0.33 -8.59 5.22
C ALA A 61 0.57 -9.85 5.08
N THR A 62 0.09 -10.96 5.63
CA THR A 62 0.69 -12.27 5.41
C THR A 62 0.65 -12.64 3.92
N PRO A 63 1.73 -13.19 3.35
CA PRO A 63 1.76 -13.53 1.92
C PRO A 63 0.58 -14.44 1.51
N GLY A 64 -0.20 -13.97 0.54
CA GLY A 64 -1.40 -14.65 0.03
C GLY A 64 -1.68 -14.30 -1.43
N ALA A 65 -2.74 -14.88 -2.01
CA ALA A 65 -3.15 -14.54 -3.38
C ALA A 65 -3.88 -13.19 -3.46
N SER A 66 -4.57 -12.80 -2.39
CA SER A 66 -5.37 -11.59 -2.32
C SER A 66 -5.22 -10.91 -0.96
N MET A 67 -5.59 -9.63 -0.91
CA MET A 67 -5.75 -8.88 0.34
C MET A 67 -6.94 -7.94 0.26
N SER A 68 -7.54 -7.67 1.41
CA SER A 68 -8.52 -6.59 1.60
C SER A 68 -7.79 -5.33 2.06
N VAL A 69 -8.16 -4.14 1.59
CA VAL A 69 -7.56 -2.86 2.00
C VAL A 69 -8.67 -1.87 2.34
N ALA A 70 -8.66 -1.36 3.56
CA ALA A 70 -9.59 -0.34 4.01
C ALA A 70 -9.15 1.07 3.58
N SER A 71 -10.09 2.02 3.59
CA SER A 71 -9.82 3.42 3.21
C SER A 71 -8.87 4.17 4.14
N ASN A 72 -8.71 3.70 5.38
CA ASN A 72 -7.85 4.29 6.40
C ASN A 72 -6.61 3.43 6.70
N GLU A 73 -6.17 2.58 5.76
CA GLU A 73 -4.96 1.80 5.96
C GLU A 73 -4.11 1.69 4.68
N ILE A 74 -2.80 1.53 4.89
CA ILE A 74 -1.86 1.11 3.85
C ILE A 74 -1.51 -0.34 4.13
N LYS A 75 -1.74 -1.22 3.15
CA LYS A 75 -1.36 -2.62 3.26
C LYS A 75 -0.21 -2.98 2.36
N VAL A 76 0.73 -3.73 2.92
CA VAL A 76 1.93 -4.19 2.23
C VAL A 76 1.98 -5.70 2.25
N MET A 77 2.26 -6.32 1.10
CA MET A 77 2.49 -7.76 1.01
C MET A 77 3.78 -8.06 0.29
N ARG A 78 4.71 -8.74 0.96
CA ARG A 78 5.96 -9.22 0.37
C ARG A 78 5.76 -10.51 -0.41
N GLY A 79 6.68 -10.78 -1.34
CA GLY A 79 6.60 -11.95 -2.21
C GLY A 79 5.60 -11.77 -3.36
N LYS A 80 5.09 -10.56 -3.56
CA LYS A 80 3.99 -10.26 -4.47
C LYS A 80 4.26 -9.00 -5.28
N LYS A 81 3.52 -8.90 -6.38
CA LYS A 81 3.49 -7.76 -7.28
C LYS A 81 2.06 -7.30 -7.50
N CYS A 82 1.90 -6.06 -7.92
CA CYS A 82 0.67 -5.47 -8.36
C CYS A 82 0.14 -6.24 -9.57
N PRO A 83 -1.18 -6.38 -9.67
CA PRO A 83 -1.77 -6.95 -10.86
C PRO A 83 -1.53 -6.04 -12.07
N ALA A 84 -1.50 -6.64 -13.27
CA ALA A 84 -1.41 -5.90 -14.53
C ALA A 84 -2.54 -4.87 -14.71
N SER A 85 -3.69 -5.12 -14.08
CA SER A 85 -4.79 -4.17 -13.96
C SER A 85 -5.31 -4.15 -12.52
N THR A 86 -5.47 -2.96 -11.97
CA THR A 86 -6.19 -2.79 -10.70
C THR A 86 -7.69 -3.01 -10.93
N PRO A 87 -8.43 -3.50 -9.92
CA PRO A 87 -9.89 -3.58 -10.00
C PRO A 87 -10.51 -2.22 -10.34
N ALA A 88 -11.66 -2.28 -11.02
CA ALA A 88 -12.46 -1.10 -11.33
C ALA A 88 -12.90 -0.38 -10.03
N PRO A 89 -13.13 0.93 -10.07
CA PRO A 89 -13.57 1.66 -8.89
C PRO A 89 -14.89 1.10 -8.35
N SER A 90 -14.95 0.84 -7.04
CA SER A 90 -16.15 0.33 -6.38
C SER A 90 -16.41 1.07 -5.07
N ALA A 91 -17.63 1.01 -4.54
CA ALA A 91 -17.94 1.59 -3.23
C ALA A 91 -17.45 0.74 -2.05
N ASP A 92 -16.75 -0.36 -2.32
CA ASP A 92 -16.35 -1.34 -1.32
C ASP A 92 -15.31 -0.76 -0.36
N ASP A 93 -15.52 -0.99 0.93
CA ASP A 93 -14.57 -0.67 1.98
C ASP A 93 -14.70 -1.70 3.12
N PRO A 94 -13.76 -2.63 3.29
CA PRO A 94 -12.50 -2.74 2.54
C PRO A 94 -12.67 -3.31 1.14
N ALA A 95 -11.86 -2.84 0.19
CA ALA A 95 -11.83 -3.37 -1.18
C ALA A 95 -10.81 -4.51 -1.31
N ASN A 96 -11.10 -5.50 -2.14
CA ASN A 96 -10.23 -6.65 -2.35
C ASN A 96 -9.39 -6.50 -3.63
N ILE A 97 -8.11 -6.86 -3.54
CA ILE A 97 -7.20 -6.93 -4.68
C ILE A 97 -6.55 -8.31 -4.73
N THR A 98 -6.47 -8.87 -5.94
CA THR A 98 -5.68 -10.08 -6.22
C THR A 98 -4.31 -9.66 -6.72
N LEU A 99 -3.26 -10.12 -6.05
CA LEU A 99 -1.88 -9.79 -6.39
C LEU A 99 -1.24 -10.87 -7.27
N GLN A 100 -0.25 -10.45 -8.06
CA GLN A 100 0.58 -11.36 -8.82
C GLN A 100 1.71 -11.94 -7.97
N ASN A 101 2.20 -13.11 -8.36
CA ASN A 101 3.32 -13.73 -7.69
C ASN A 101 4.61 -12.96 -7.98
N GLY A 102 5.35 -12.61 -6.93
CA GLY A 102 6.65 -11.96 -7.01
C GLY A 102 7.77 -12.84 -6.47
N SER A 103 9.00 -12.33 -6.49
CA SER A 103 10.09 -12.93 -5.71
C SER A 103 10.02 -12.48 -4.26
N SER A 104 10.77 -13.10 -3.36
CA SER A 104 10.90 -12.68 -1.96
C SER A 104 11.40 -11.23 -1.80
N ARG A 105 12.01 -10.66 -2.84
CA ARG A 105 12.47 -9.25 -2.87
C ARG A 105 11.38 -8.28 -3.31
N ASN A 106 10.31 -8.77 -3.94
CA ASN A 106 9.21 -7.92 -4.36
C ASN A 106 8.23 -7.68 -3.22
N ALA A 107 7.59 -6.52 -3.28
CA ALA A 107 6.44 -6.22 -2.45
C ALA A 107 5.43 -5.40 -3.22
N ALA A 108 4.16 -5.59 -2.88
CA ALA A 108 3.07 -4.75 -3.35
C ALA A 108 2.59 -3.88 -2.19
N VAL A 109 2.56 -2.57 -2.42
CA VAL A 109 1.97 -1.57 -1.52
C VAL A 109 0.62 -1.18 -2.08
N VAL A 110 -0.44 -1.33 -1.30
CA VAL A 110 -1.81 -1.08 -1.75
C VAL A 110 -2.49 -0.09 -0.82
N VAL A 111 -3.14 0.90 -1.41
CA VAL A 111 -3.96 1.91 -0.73
C VAL A 111 -5.27 2.12 -1.48
N LEU A 112 -6.27 2.65 -0.78
CA LEU A 112 -7.57 2.98 -1.35
C LEU A 112 -7.68 4.50 -1.59
N LEU A 113 -7.96 4.91 -2.82
CA LEU A 113 -8.13 6.32 -3.22
C LEU A 113 -9.62 6.70 -3.27
N GLU A 114 -9.92 7.98 -3.03
CA GLU A 114 -11.27 8.54 -3.09
C GLU A 114 -11.60 9.00 -4.52
N ASN A 115 -12.04 8.07 -5.36
CA ASN A 115 -12.44 8.36 -6.75
C ASN A 115 -13.74 9.22 -6.79
N ASN A 116 -14.16 9.64 -7.99
CA ASN A 116 -15.30 10.53 -8.19
C ASN A 116 -16.61 10.01 -7.55
N GLY A 117 -17.00 10.57 -6.41
CA GLY A 117 -18.28 10.30 -5.75
C GLY A 117 -18.16 9.29 -4.61
N SER A 118 -19.04 8.28 -4.61
CA SER A 118 -19.05 7.21 -3.60
C SER A 118 -18.10 6.04 -3.93
N GLN A 119 -17.46 6.07 -5.09
CA GLN A 119 -16.56 5.03 -5.57
C GLN A 119 -15.13 5.29 -5.10
N LYS A 120 -14.42 4.22 -4.78
CA LYS A 120 -13.03 4.19 -4.33
C LYS A 120 -12.20 3.41 -5.33
N GLN A 121 -10.97 3.85 -5.57
CA GLN A 121 -10.05 3.22 -6.52
C GLN A 121 -8.87 2.59 -5.77
N LEU A 122 -8.64 1.30 -5.99
CA LEU A 122 -7.41 0.67 -5.51
C LEU A 122 -6.20 1.21 -6.28
N TYR A 123 -5.20 1.65 -5.55
CA TYR A 123 -3.89 2.00 -6.06
C TYR A 123 -2.88 0.98 -5.52
N CYS A 124 -2.10 0.40 -6.43
CA CYS A 124 -1.06 -0.55 -6.11
C CYS A 124 0.26 -0.04 -6.67
N GLN A 125 1.31 -0.10 -5.86
CA GLN A 125 2.68 0.24 -6.23
C GLN A 125 3.63 -0.92 -5.91
N ASP A 126 4.43 -1.29 -6.91
CA ASP A 126 5.42 -2.35 -6.82
C ASP A 126 6.78 -1.87 -6.33
N VAL A 127 7.50 -2.82 -5.73
CA VAL A 127 8.90 -2.71 -5.27
C VAL A 127 9.74 -3.87 -5.81
#